data_AF-A0A090I7F4-F1
#
_entry.id   AF-A0A090I7F4-F1
#
_cell.length_a   1.000
_cell.length_b   1.000
_cell.length_c   1.000
_cell.angle_alpha   90.00
_cell.angle_beta   90.00
_cell.angle_gamma   90.00
#
_symmetry.space_group_name_H-M   'P 1'
#
loop_
_entity.id
_entity.type
_entity.pdbx_description
1 polymer ?
#
loop_
_entity_poly.entity_id
_entity_poly.type
_entity_poly.pdbx_seq_one_letter_code
_entity_poly.pdbx_strand_id
1 'polypeptide(L)' 'MDISDLEYRLLNLDKELHLILKEIRKAKSTPKNIVENATGSWGYDVDSKDFVSKLRRSERLDQL' A
#
# COMPACT_ATOMS: atom_id res chain seq x y z
N MET A 1 -15.84 -45.15 -8.90
CA MET A 1 -15.24 -43.93 -8.31
C MET A 1 -15.61 -43.99 -6.85
N ASP A 2 -14.62 -44.17 -5.99
CA ASP A 2 -14.87 -44.35 -4.57
C ASP A 2 -15.22 -43.00 -3.91
N ILE A 3 -15.96 -43.02 -2.81
CA ILE A 3 -16.31 -41.81 -2.05
C ILE A 3 -15.04 -41.10 -1.59
N SER A 4 -14.02 -41.88 -1.22
CA SER A 4 -12.68 -41.41 -0.85
C SER A 4 -12.00 -40.59 -1.97
N ASP A 5 -12.20 -40.99 -3.23
CA ASP A 5 -11.64 -40.27 -4.40
C ASP A 5 -12.33 -38.91 -4.59
N LEU A 6 -13.63 -38.85 -4.31
CA LEU A 6 -14.44 -37.63 -4.38
C LEU A 6 -14.05 -36.64 -3.27
N GLU A 7 -13.87 -37.12 -2.04
CA GLU A 7 -13.40 -36.30 -0.91
C GLU A 7 -12.01 -35.73 -1.17
N TYR A 8 -11.09 -36.54 -1.70
CA TYR A 8 -9.76 -36.09 -2.08
C TYR A 8 -9.79 -35.00 -3.15
N ARG A 9 -10.63 -35.16 -4.18
CA ARG A 9 -10.84 -34.13 -5.21
C ARG A 9 -11.43 -32.85 -4.63
N LEU A 10 -12.40 -32.95 -3.72
CA LEU A 10 -12.99 -31.79 -3.05
C LEU A 10 -11.94 -30.99 -2.26
N LEU A 11 -11.09 -31.69 -1.51
CA LEU A 11 -10.01 -31.08 -0.74
C LEU A 11 -8.98 -30.36 -1.64
N ASN A 12 -8.67 -30.93 -2.79
CA ASN A 12 -7.75 -30.30 -3.73
C ASN A 12 -8.35 -29.05 -4.38
N LEU A 13 -9.64 -29.08 -4.73
CA LEU A 13 -10.34 -27.89 -5.24
C LEU A 13 -10.38 -26.76 -4.20
N ASP A 14 -10.62 -27.08 -2.93
CA ASP A 14 -10.61 -26.08 -1.86
C ASP A 14 -9.24 -25.39 -1.71
N LYS A 15 -8.15 -26.17 -1.78
CA LYS A 15 -6.78 -25.63 -1.79
C LYS A 15 -6.52 -24.71 -2.99
N GLU A 16 -6.95 -25.11 -4.18
CA GLU A 16 -6.81 -24.29 -5.40
C GLU A 16 -7.58 -22.97 -5.28
N LEU A 17 -8.81 -23.01 -4.77
CA LEU A 17 -9.61 -21.81 -4.52
C LEU A 17 -8.92 -20.87 -3.52
N HIS A 18 -8.35 -21.41 -2.45
CA HIS A 18 -7.58 -20.62 -1.49
C HIS A 18 -6.34 -19.96 -2.11
N LEU A 19 -5.64 -20.64 -3.02
CA LEU A 19 -4.52 -20.08 -3.76
C LEU A 19 -4.96 -18.92 -4.66
N ILE A 20 -6.03 -19.11 -5.43
CA ILE A 20 -6.62 -18.08 -6.30
C ILE A 20 -7.02 -16.85 -5.47
N LEU A 21 -7.71 -17.05 -4.33
CA LEU A 21 -8.10 -15.96 -3.44
C LEU A 21 -6.88 -15.20 -2.89
N LYS A 22 -5.77 -15.90 -2.59
CA LYS A 22 -4.52 -15.29 -2.14
C LYS A 22 -3.89 -14.43 -3.24
N GLU A 23 -3.91 -14.91 -4.48
CA GLU A 23 -3.42 -14.14 -5.63
C GLU A 23 -4.28 -12.91 -5.92
N ILE A 24 -5.61 -13.02 -5.85
CA ILE A 24 -6.52 -11.88 -5.97
C ILE A 24 -6.24 -10.85 -4.87
N ARG A 25 -6.03 -11.28 -3.62
CA ARG A 25 -5.67 -10.37 -2.52
C ARG A 25 -4.33 -9.68 -2.78
N LYS A 26 -3.33 -10.39 -3.28
CA LYS A 26 -2.03 -9.80 -3.65
C LYS A 26 -2.15 -8.80 -4.79
N ALA A 27 -2.94 -9.12 -5.82
CA ALA A 27 -3.23 -8.22 -6.93
C ALA A 27 -4.03 -6.98 -6.49
N LYS A 28 -4.97 -7.12 -5.54
CA LYS A 28 -5.62 -5.96 -4.89
C LYS A 28 -4.66 -5.15 -4.01
N SER A 29 -3.66 -5.82 -3.43
CA SER A 29 -2.67 -5.21 -2.54
C SER A 29 -1.53 -4.51 -3.28
N THR A 30 -1.41 -4.58 -4.61
CA THR A 30 -0.41 -3.79 -5.32
C THR A 30 -0.68 -2.30 -5.09
N PRO A 31 0.22 -1.58 -4.40
CA PRO A 31 0.01 -0.20 -4.04
C PRO A 31 0.36 0.65 -5.26
N LYS A 32 -0.55 0.72 -6.22
CA LYS A 32 -0.38 1.59 -7.40
C LYS A 32 -0.48 3.08 -7.06
N ASN A 33 -0.57 3.45 -5.78
CA ASN A 33 -0.92 4.82 -5.36
C ASN A 33 -0.41 5.24 -3.96
N ILE A 34 0.54 4.52 -3.36
CA ILE A 34 1.05 4.90 -2.02
C ILE A 34 2.29 5.80 -2.12
N VAL A 35 3.12 5.61 -3.15
CA VAL A 35 4.36 6.40 -3.30
C VAL A 35 4.11 7.75 -3.98
N GLU A 36 3.20 7.82 -4.97
CA GLU A 36 2.86 9.10 -5.64
C GLU A 36 1.98 10.03 -4.80
N ASN A 37 1.31 9.52 -3.76
CA ASN A 37 0.58 10.35 -2.80
C ASN A 37 1.44 10.81 -1.61
N ALA A 38 2.68 10.32 -1.48
CA ALA A 38 3.59 10.74 -0.42
C ALA A 38 4.33 12.04 -0.76
N THR A 39 4.38 12.45 -2.03
CA THR A 39 4.93 13.73 -2.52
C THR A 39 4.02 14.94 -2.22
N GLY A 40 3.42 14.97 -1.04
CA GLY A 40 2.49 16.02 -0.60
C GLY A 40 2.01 15.90 0.85
N SER A 41 2.40 14.84 1.58
CA SER A 41 1.88 14.54 2.94
C SER A 41 2.25 15.53 4.04
N TRP A 42 3.00 16.60 3.73
CA TRP A 42 3.24 17.68 4.69
C TRP A 42 2.19 18.79 4.63
N GLY A 43 1.19 18.71 3.72
CA GLY A 43 0.16 19.75 3.60
C GLY A 43 0.67 21.13 3.16
N TYR A 44 1.97 21.20 2.85
CA TYR A 44 2.64 22.37 2.33
C TYR A 44 3.23 22.01 0.97
N ASP A 45 3.06 22.91 0.01
CA ASP A 45 3.82 22.88 -1.22
C ASP A 45 5.26 23.30 -0.89
N VAL A 46 6.11 22.30 -0.61
CA VAL A 46 7.52 22.47 -0.21
C VAL A 46 8.32 23.17 -1.32
N ASP A 47 7.89 23.03 -2.58
CA ASP A 47 8.51 23.67 -3.74
C ASP A 47 7.99 25.09 -3.99
N SER A 48 6.98 25.55 -3.23
CA SER A 48 6.50 26.92 -3.34
C SER A 48 7.53 27.93 -2.83
N LYS A 49 7.68 29.04 -3.58
CA LYS A 49 8.50 30.19 -3.15
C LYS A 49 8.04 30.73 -1.79
N ASP A 50 6.74 30.62 -1.51
CA ASP A 50 6.14 31.07 -0.25
C ASP A 50 6.61 30.23 0.93
N PHE A 51 6.69 28.90 0.79
CA PHE A 51 7.24 28.01 1.83
C PHE A 51 8.70 28.37 2.15
N VAL A 52 9.54 28.50 1.12
CA VAL A 52 10.96 28.88 1.28
C VAL A 52 11.10 30.26 1.91
N SER A 53 10.22 31.21 1.57
CA SER A 53 10.23 32.56 2.16
C SER A 53 9.88 32.56 3.64
N LYS A 54 8.91 31.74 4.06
CA LYS A 54 8.50 31.59 5.46
C LYS A 54 9.57 30.87 6.26
N LEU A 55 10.18 29.82 5.70
CA LEU A 55 11.29 29.10 6.33
C LEU A 55 12.54 29.97 6.52
N ARG A 56 12.87 30.85 5.55
CA ARG A 56 13.98 31.80 5.70
C ARG A 56 13.70 32.89 6.74
N ARG A 57 12.43 33.19 6.99
CA ARG A 57 12.00 34.23 7.95
C ARG A 57 11.69 33.68 9.34
N SER A 58 11.55 32.37 9.52
CA SER A 58 11.42 31.79 10.84
C SER A 58 12.73 31.95 11.59
N GLU A 59 12.66 32.49 12.81
CA GLU A 59 13.82 32.60 13.68
C GLU A 59 14.45 31.22 13.87
N ARG A 60 15.78 31.15 13.74
CA ARG A 60 16.51 29.91 13.94
C ARG A 60 16.35 29.51 15.40
N LEU A 61 15.80 28.32 15.64
CA LEU A 61 15.70 27.70 16.96
C LEU A 61 17.07 27.44 17.63
N ASP A 62 18.18 27.71 16.92
CA ASP A 62 19.55 27.67 17.46
C ASP A 62 19.82 28.76 18.52
N GLN A 63 18.87 29.65 18.81
CA GLN A 63 18.98 30.71 19.82
C GLN A 63 18.25 30.41 21.15
N LEU A 64 17.84 29.16 21.37
CA LEU A 64 17.35 28.68 22.68
C LEU A 64 18.44 27.95 23.46
#